data_AF-A0A925QMD5-F1
#
_entry.id   AF-A0A925QMD5-F1
#
_cell.length_a   1.000
_cell.length_b   1.000
_cell.length_c   1.000
_cell.angle_alpha   90.00
_cell.angle_beta   90.00
_cell.angle_gamma   90.00
#
_symmetry.space_group_name_H-M   'P 1'
#
loop_
_entity.id
_entity.type
_entity.pdbx_description
1 polymer ?
#
loop_
_entity_poly.entity_id
_entity_poly.type
_entity_poly.pdbx_seq_one_letter_code
_entity_poly.pdbx_strand_id
1 'polypeptide(L)'
;PRQRWVDAMASREEDIRALPHPALVLHGREDRVIPLSNSMTLAEWIPNSQLHVFGHCGHWTQIEHKNRFIQQVENFLQEADQEADR
;
A
#
# COMPACT_ATOMS: atom_id res chain seq x y z
N PRO A 1 19.61 16.12 -10.78
CA PRO A 1 18.46 17.06 -10.69
C PRO A 1 17.15 16.42 -10.22
N ARG A 2 16.70 15.29 -10.82
CA ARG A 2 15.44 14.62 -10.43
C ARG A 2 15.46 13.97 -9.04
N GLN A 3 16.59 13.38 -8.64
CA GLN A 3 16.70 12.60 -7.40
C GLN A 3 16.32 13.42 -6.16
N ARG A 4 16.78 14.67 -6.08
CA ARG A 4 16.41 15.62 -5.02
C ARG A 4 14.90 15.76 -4.83
N TRP A 5 14.12 15.77 -5.91
CA TRP A 5 12.67 15.91 -5.82
C TRP A 5 12.00 14.61 -5.39
N VAL A 6 12.54 13.47 -5.82
CA VAL A 6 12.10 12.15 -5.36
C VAL A 6 12.36 12.01 -3.86
N ASP A 7 13.56 12.38 -3.41
CA ASP A 7 13.95 12.33 -2.00
C ASP A 7 13.08 13.27 -1.15
N ALA A 8 12.75 14.46 -1.67
CA ALA A 8 11.88 15.41 -1.00
C ALA A 8 10.41 14.92 -0.87
N MET A 9 10.00 13.95 -1.68
CA MET A 9 8.68 13.32 -1.60
C MET A 9 8.67 12.05 -0.74
N ALA A 10 9.85 11.55 -0.35
CA ALA A 10 9.96 10.36 0.48
C ALA A 10 9.73 10.72 1.96
N SER A 11 8.86 9.95 2.61
CA SER A 11 8.79 9.95 4.07
C SER A 11 10.05 9.33 4.65
N ARG A 12 10.47 9.77 5.84
CA ARG A 12 11.58 9.12 6.55
C ARG A 12 11.14 7.73 6.99
N GLU A 13 12.05 6.77 6.94
CA GLU A 13 11.77 5.39 7.38
C GLU A 13 11.26 5.33 8.83
N GLU A 14 11.86 6.11 9.73
CA GLU A 14 11.45 6.19 11.14
C GLU A 14 9.99 6.63 11.32
N ASP A 15 9.50 7.55 10.46
CA ASP A 15 8.11 8.01 10.51
C ASP A 15 7.16 6.90 10.03
N ILE A 16 7.56 6.12 9.02
CA ILE A 16 6.76 5.00 8.50
C ILE A 16 6.67 3.89 9.55
N ARG A 17 7.79 3.52 10.18
CA ARG A 17 7.84 2.48 11.22
C ARG A 17 7.05 2.86 12.47
N ALA A 18 6.88 4.16 12.73
CA ALA A 18 6.13 4.65 13.88
C ALA A 18 4.61 4.69 13.65
N LEU A 19 4.10 4.35 12.46
CA LEU A 19 2.66 4.36 12.18
C LEU A 19 1.91 3.35 13.07
N PRO A 20 0.97 3.79 13.93
CA PRO A 20 0.23 2.89 14.81
C PRO A 20 -0.99 2.25 14.14
N HIS A 21 -1.46 2.84 13.04
CA HIS A 21 -2.72 2.52 12.40
C HIS A 21 -2.66 1.22 11.60
N PRO A 22 -3.79 0.49 11.45
CA PRO A 22 -3.95 -0.50 10.40
C PRO A 22 -3.69 0.12 9.03
N ALA A 23 -3.02 -0.61 8.14
CA ALA A 23 -2.71 -0.12 6.80
C ALA A 23 -2.93 -1.20 5.74
N LEU A 24 -3.53 -0.82 4.61
CA LEU A 24 -3.66 -1.68 3.43
C LEU A 24 -2.75 -1.16 2.31
N VAL A 25 -1.80 -2.00 1.88
CA VAL A 25 -0.94 -1.74 0.72
C VAL A 25 -1.45 -2.56 -0.47
N LEU A 26 -1.72 -1.88 -1.58
CA LEU A 26 -2.23 -2.49 -2.82
C LEU A 26 -1.22 -2.23 -3.94
N HIS A 27 -0.79 -3.29 -4.64
CA HIS A 27 0.26 -3.18 -5.67
C HIS A 27 0.00 -4.08 -6.88
N GLY A 28 0.37 -3.64 -8.08
CA GLY A 28 0.35 -4.47 -9.29
C GLY A 28 1.69 -5.16 -9.52
N ARG A 29 1.71 -6.49 -9.70
CA ARG A 29 2.96 -7.28 -9.82
C ARG A 29 3.85 -6.81 -10.98
N GLU A 30 3.24 -6.31 -12.06
CA GLU A 30 3.92 -5.83 -13.26
C GLU A 30 4.05 -4.29 -13.31
N ASP A 31 3.90 -3.59 -12.18
CA ASP A 31 4.12 -2.16 -12.08
C ASP A 31 5.54 -1.78 -12.55
N ARG A 32 5.60 -0.92 -13.57
CA ARG A 32 6.84 -0.42 -14.18
C ARG A 32 7.21 0.99 -13.73
N VAL A 33 6.38 1.63 -12.92
CA VAL A 33 6.59 2.96 -12.36
C VAL A 33 7.23 2.82 -10.98
N ILE A 34 6.65 1.99 -10.11
CA ILE A 34 7.14 1.73 -8.76
C ILE A 34 7.38 0.22 -8.57
N PRO A 35 8.60 -0.21 -8.22
CA PRO A 35 8.91 -1.62 -7.98
C PRO A 35 8.06 -2.22 -6.85
N LEU A 36 7.60 -3.46 -7.03
CA LEU A 36 6.87 -4.22 -6.00
C LEU A 36 7.64 -4.32 -4.67
N SER A 37 8.98 -4.36 -4.73
CA SER A 37 9.83 -4.41 -3.53
C SER A 37 9.54 -3.27 -2.56
N ASN A 38 9.14 -2.08 -3.05
CA ASN A 38 8.83 -0.96 -2.18
C ASN A 38 7.59 -1.27 -1.31
N SER A 39 6.56 -1.88 -1.89
CA SER A 39 5.37 -2.30 -1.15
C SER A 39 5.64 -3.46 -0.19
N MET A 40 6.58 -4.36 -0.54
CA MET A 40 7.06 -5.38 0.39
C MET A 40 7.81 -4.75 1.57
N THR A 41 8.66 -3.76 1.33
CA THR A 41 9.33 -3.00 2.38
C THR A 41 8.34 -2.27 3.28
N LEU A 42 7.31 -1.62 2.72
CA LEU A 42 6.25 -1.00 3.52
C LEU A 42 5.52 -2.02 4.39
N ALA A 43 5.23 -3.21 3.86
CA ALA A 43 4.58 -4.28 4.62
C ALA A 43 5.46 -4.82 5.76
N GLU A 44 6.78 -4.83 5.58
CA GLU A 44 7.74 -5.19 6.62
C GLU A 44 7.87 -4.08 7.69
N TRP A 45 7.82 -2.82 7.27
CA TRP A 45 8.04 -1.68 8.17
C TRP A 45 6.81 -1.31 8.99
N ILE A 46 5.60 -1.50 8.46
CA ILE A 46 4.34 -1.15 9.12
C ILE A 46 3.79 -2.42 9.79
N PRO A 47 3.85 -2.55 11.13
CA PRO A 47 3.53 -3.82 11.81
C PRO A 47 2.08 -4.28 11.61
N ASN A 48 1.13 -3.35 11.54
CA ASN A 48 -0.30 -3.61 11.39
C ASN A 48 -0.75 -3.51 9.94
N SER A 49 0.11 -3.89 8.98
CA SER A 49 -0.21 -3.79 7.57
C SER A 49 -0.65 -5.10 6.94
N GLN A 50 -1.47 -4.97 5.90
CA GLN A 50 -1.81 -6.03 4.96
C GLN A 50 -1.29 -5.62 3.57
N LEU A 51 -0.79 -6.59 2.80
CA LEU A 51 -0.34 -6.38 1.42
C LEU A 51 -1.13 -7.27 0.46
N HIS A 52 -1.79 -6.67 -0.53
CA HIS A 52 -2.39 -7.38 -1.65
C HIS A 52 -1.65 -7.06 -2.95
N VAL A 53 -1.25 -8.12 -3.67
CA VAL A 53 -0.58 -8.00 -4.97
C VAL A 53 -1.50 -8.53 -6.08
N PHE A 54 -1.86 -7.67 -7.02
CA PHE A 54 -2.61 -8.03 -8.21
C PHE A 54 -1.65 -8.59 -9.27
N GLY A 55 -1.86 -9.85 -9.69
CA GLY A 55 -1.14 -10.42 -10.82
C GLY A 55 -1.72 -9.96 -12.16
N HIS A 56 -0.86 -9.80 -13.17
CA HIS A 56 -1.20 -9.23 -14.47
C HIS A 56 -1.73 -7.79 -14.39
N CYS A 57 -1.13 -6.98 -13.51
CA CYS A 57 -1.53 -5.61 -13.22
C CYS A 57 -0.31 -4.68 -13.24
N GLY A 58 -0.43 -3.56 -13.96
CA GLY A 58 0.51 -2.46 -13.91
C GLY A 58 0.29 -1.54 -12.70
N HIS A 59 0.62 -0.27 -12.88
CA HIS A 59 0.65 0.72 -11.80
C HIS A 59 -0.73 1.11 -11.27
N TRP A 60 -1.76 1.14 -12.13
CA TRP A 60 -3.07 1.66 -11.77
C TRP A 60 -4.04 0.55 -11.39
N THR A 61 -3.80 -0.06 -10.23
CA THR A 61 -4.59 -1.18 -9.69
C THR A 61 -6.09 -0.86 -9.63
N GLN A 62 -6.45 0.38 -9.30
CA GLN A 62 -7.83 0.85 -9.22
C GLN A 62 -8.52 0.98 -10.59
N ILE A 63 -7.76 1.05 -11.68
CA ILE A 63 -8.27 1.11 -13.05
C ILE A 63 -8.26 -0.28 -13.67
N GLU A 64 -7.13 -0.98 -13.60
CA GLU A 64 -6.92 -2.28 -14.24
C GLU A 64 -7.70 -3.41 -13.56
N HIS A 65 -7.83 -3.37 -12.23
CA HIS A 65 -8.56 -4.36 -11.43
C HIS A 65 -9.65 -3.73 -10.57
N LYS A 66 -10.35 -2.70 -11.09
CA LYS A 66 -11.34 -1.87 -10.38
C LYS A 66 -12.21 -2.62 -9.36
N ASN A 67 -12.93 -3.66 -9.77
CA ASN A 67 -13.88 -4.34 -8.88
C ASN A 67 -13.17 -5.06 -7.72
N ARG A 68 -12.03 -5.71 -8.00
CA ARG A 68 -11.25 -6.37 -6.94
C ARG A 68 -10.59 -5.35 -6.04
N PHE A 69 -10.09 -4.24 -6.59
CA PHE A 69 -9.54 -3.13 -5.81
C PHE A 69 -10.58 -2.59 -4.82
N ILE A 70 -11.79 -2.28 -5.30
CA ILE A 70 -12.90 -1.80 -4.45
C ILE A 70 -13.20 -2.80 -3.35
N GLN A 71 -13.32 -4.10 -3.68
CA GLN A 71 -13.58 -5.13 -2.69
C GLN A 71 -12.50 -5.22 -1.61
N GLN A 72 -11.21 -5.12 -1.97
CA GLN A 72 -10.13 -5.12 -0.97
C GLN A 72 -10.22 -3.91 -0.04
N VAL A 73 -10.54 -2.73 -0.58
CA VAL A 73 -10.70 -1.51 0.23
C VAL A 73 -11.92 -1.60 1.14
N GLU A 74 -13.07 -2.05 0.64
CA GLU A 74 -14.30 -2.20 1.43
C GLU A 74 -14.11 -3.20 2.58
N ASN A 75 -13.50 -4.35 2.31
CA ASN A 75 -13.21 -5.35 3.35
C ASN A 75 -12.32 -4.77 4.45
N PHE A 76 -11.23 -4.09 4.07
CA PHE A 76 -10.32 -3.48 5.02
C PHE A 76 -10.98 -2.42 5.90
N LEU A 77 -11.84 -1.56 5.32
CA LEU A 77 -12.57 -0.56 6.09
C LEU A 77 -13.57 -1.20 7.07
N GLN A 78 -14.26 -2.27 6.65
CA GLN A 78 -15.17 -3.01 7.53
C GLN A 78 -14.44 -3.69 8.69
N GLU A 79 -13.25 -4.24 8.46
CA GLU A 79 -12.39 -4.80 9.51
C GLU A 79 -12.00 -3.72 10.53
N ALA A 80 -11.59 -2.54 10.06
CA ALA A 80 -11.20 -1.42 10.92
C ALA A 80 -12.36 -0.89 11.77
N ASP A 81 -13.57 -0.76 11.19
CA ASP A 81 -14.77 -0.34 11.94
C ASP A 81 -15.10 -1.34 13.05
N GLN A 82 -14.99 -2.65 12.77
CA GLN A 82 -15.22 -3.69 13.79
C GLN A 82 -14.18 -3.70 14.91
N GLU A 83 -12.92 -3.32 14.62
CA GLU A 83 -11.89 -3.18 15.65
C GLU A 83 -12.11 -1.93 16.51
N ALA A 84 -12.64 -0.85 15.94
CA ALA A 84 -12.94 0.38 16.67
C ALA A 84 -14.14 0.22 17.63
N ASP A 85 -15.10 -0.65 17.28
CA ASP A 85 -16.29 -0.95 18.09
C ASP A 85 -16.04 -1.98 19.21
N ARG A 86 -14.84 -2.56 19.30
CA ARG A 86 -14.42 -3.51 20.36
C ARG A 86 -13.82 -2.80 21.57
#